data_AF-A0A952WKY0-F1
#
_entry.id   AF-A0A952WKY0-F1
#
_cell.length_a   1.000
_cell.length_b   1.000
_cell.length_c   1.000
_cell.angle_alpha   90.00
_cell.angle_beta   90.00
_cell.angle_gamma   90.00
#
_symmetry.space_group_name_H-M   'P 1'
#
loop_
_entity.id
_entity.type
_entity.pdbx_description
1 polymer ?
#
loop_
_entity_poly.entity_id
_entity_poly.type
_entity_poly.pdbx_seq_one_letter_code
_entity_poly.pdbx_strand_id
1 'polypeptide(L)'
;MSNRFRATAACAVASATLASFAHSQVITQVVDVGGSPLSQTPAAGGQFAKLVGTGFPAVVTGVQVGNNFSPRIISSSATQIEFVMPAGTGTAKTIQAFFSGGVSSNQVLIDYQGPSLREIAPLSGPTAGGGTITVSGTNFGSNPSVTFGGAGVIVTFQSDSVIQFQLPPGSGKGIELKVTSGGQSVTTHEFSYSPPFVSSVAGNGGSTSGGHSITIMGTGFMSGATQVTIGGNPCTLGSVTPSSISCLTPPGVGLNLPVAVTVGGQPASGTATYSYGAPSVSGSPVPSLVGTAGGQQVTVTGQNFATVAQVLVGGIAATNVIAAHTTLKFDAPAGQGLGQPVVIQTASGSTQTSIGYLAPLIVTAPNHAIPGSIIQIDGQNFGQTPAVLFGGLAASVVSKSSTRLHVVVPNPTSASASITVFAANQLSNARLFDFDCIADLDGNLLVDDADFVLFATAYDQLVCY
;
A
#
# COMPACT_ATOMS: atom_id res chain seq x y z
N MET A 1 16.35 133.38 4.92
CA MET A 1 17.67 133.01 4.35
C MET A 1 17.51 131.59 3.80
N SER A 2 17.48 131.44 2.46
CA SER A 2 18.53 130.75 1.66
C SER A 2 18.51 129.22 1.87
N ASN A 3 18.48 128.32 0.89
CA ASN A 3 18.79 128.40 -0.53
C ASN A 3 18.16 127.17 -1.26
N ARG A 4 17.97 127.30 -2.57
CA ARG A 4 17.52 126.26 -3.50
C ARG A 4 18.54 125.12 -3.64
N PHE A 5 18.06 123.90 -3.92
CA PHE A 5 18.72 122.99 -4.88
C PHE A 5 17.69 122.13 -5.63
N ARG A 6 17.82 122.10 -6.96
CA ARG A 6 17.06 121.27 -7.91
C ARG A 6 17.69 119.86 -7.99
N ALA A 7 16.87 118.83 -8.15
CA ALA A 7 17.19 117.66 -8.98
C ALA A 7 15.89 116.99 -9.48
N THR A 8 15.83 116.79 -10.79
CA THR A 8 14.81 116.11 -11.60
C THR A 8 14.97 114.59 -11.57
N ALA A 9 13.88 113.83 -11.40
CA ALA A 9 13.70 112.49 -12.01
C ALA A 9 12.22 112.07 -11.96
N ALA A 10 11.78 111.39 -13.01
CA ALA A 10 10.39 111.12 -13.38
C ALA A 10 9.85 109.76 -12.86
N CYS A 11 8.52 109.73 -12.73
CA CYS A 11 7.56 108.64 -13.03
C CYS A 11 7.89 107.19 -12.63
N ALA A 12 7.12 106.64 -11.68
CA ALA A 12 6.56 105.29 -11.80
C ALA A 12 5.35 105.14 -10.86
N VAL A 13 4.20 104.84 -11.47
CA VAL A 13 2.97 104.40 -10.82
C VAL A 13 3.27 103.12 -10.05
N ALA A 14 3.07 103.13 -8.73
CA ALA A 14 3.07 101.93 -7.92
C ALA A 14 1.83 101.10 -8.27
N SER A 15 1.97 100.25 -9.28
CA SER A 15 1.07 99.11 -9.49
C SER A 15 1.33 98.16 -8.33
N ALA A 16 0.47 98.20 -7.32
CA ALA A 16 0.41 97.18 -6.30
C ALA A 16 0.05 95.87 -7.00
N THR A 17 1.07 95.06 -7.28
CA THR A 17 0.91 93.64 -7.52
C THR A 17 0.17 93.07 -6.32
N LEU A 18 -1.12 92.79 -6.50
CA LEU A 18 -1.83 91.77 -5.74
C LEU A 18 -0.99 90.50 -5.86
N ALA A 19 -0.09 90.27 -4.90
CA ALA A 19 0.44 88.96 -4.64
C ALA A 19 -0.79 88.09 -4.38
N SER A 20 -1.18 87.28 -5.37
CA SER A 20 -2.17 86.25 -5.14
C SER A 20 -1.62 85.39 -4.02
N PHE A 21 -2.24 85.47 -2.84
CA PHE A 21 -2.13 84.39 -1.89
C PHE A 21 -2.63 83.17 -2.64
N ALA A 22 -1.71 82.32 -3.07
CA ALA A 22 -2.04 80.99 -3.56
C ALA A 22 -2.72 80.31 -2.37
N HIS A 23 -4.06 80.35 -2.35
CA HIS A 23 -4.84 79.63 -1.37
C HIS A 23 -4.53 78.15 -1.61
N SER A 24 -3.70 77.57 -0.74
CA SER A 24 -3.39 76.16 -0.81
C SER A 24 -4.69 75.39 -0.70
N GLN A 25 -4.92 74.52 -1.68
CA GLN A 25 -6.11 73.69 -1.78
C GLN A 25 -5.94 72.53 -0.80
N VAL A 26 -6.58 72.60 0.37
CA VAL A 26 -6.36 71.64 1.45
C VAL A 26 -7.60 70.78 1.67
N ILE A 27 -7.48 69.49 1.42
CA ILE A 27 -8.38 68.44 1.90
C ILE A 27 -7.99 68.14 3.35
N THR A 28 -8.97 68.27 4.24
CA THR A 28 -8.84 67.99 5.68
C THR A 28 -9.44 66.64 6.05
N GLN A 29 -10.50 66.22 5.36
CA GLN A 29 -11.20 64.98 5.64
C GLN A 29 -11.89 64.43 4.38
N VAL A 30 -12.03 63.12 4.32
CA VAL A 30 -12.91 62.43 3.37
C VAL A 30 -14.06 61.83 4.18
N VAL A 31 -15.30 62.16 3.80
CA VAL A 31 -16.50 61.73 4.50
C VAL A 31 -17.50 61.08 3.55
N ASP A 32 -18.40 60.27 4.11
CA ASP A 32 -19.58 59.78 3.41
C ASP A 32 -20.65 60.89 3.26
N VAL A 33 -21.80 60.55 2.66
CA VAL A 33 -22.91 61.50 2.47
C VAL A 33 -23.52 61.97 3.80
N GLY A 34 -23.41 61.16 4.85
CA GLY A 34 -23.87 61.49 6.20
C GLY A 34 -22.89 62.35 7.01
N GLY A 35 -21.69 62.61 6.48
CA GLY A 35 -20.63 63.38 7.14
C GLY A 35 -19.72 62.56 8.04
N SER A 36 -19.84 61.23 8.05
CA SER A 36 -18.96 60.35 8.84
C SER A 36 -17.62 60.15 8.12
N PRO A 37 -16.48 60.06 8.84
CA PRO A 37 -15.19 59.77 8.22
C PRO A 37 -15.23 58.49 7.37
N LEU A 38 -14.82 58.58 6.11
CA LEU A 38 -14.76 57.46 5.20
C LEU A 38 -13.33 56.88 5.17
N SER A 39 -13.13 55.75 5.84
CA SER A 39 -11.83 55.07 5.89
C SER A 39 -11.65 54.04 4.75
N GLN A 40 -12.75 53.46 4.25
CA GLN A 40 -12.72 52.45 3.19
C GLN A 40 -13.87 52.61 2.20
N THR A 41 -13.67 52.13 0.97
CA THR A 41 -14.71 52.07 -0.08
C THR A 41 -14.77 50.69 -0.76
N PRO A 42 -15.92 50.21 -1.25
CA PRO A 42 -16.03 48.98 -2.03
C PRO A 42 -15.21 49.03 -3.32
N ALA A 43 -14.70 47.87 -3.77
CA ALA A 43 -13.85 47.80 -4.96
C ALA A 43 -14.58 48.15 -6.26
N ALA A 44 -15.90 47.87 -6.33
CA ALA A 44 -16.74 48.30 -7.44
C ALA A 44 -16.87 49.83 -7.59
N GLY A 45 -16.51 50.61 -6.56
CA GLY A 45 -16.76 52.04 -6.51
C GLY A 45 -18.24 52.36 -6.38
N GLY A 46 -18.68 53.49 -6.94
CA GLY A 46 -20.08 53.91 -6.97
C GLY A 46 -20.60 54.55 -5.67
N GLN A 47 -19.89 54.39 -4.56
CA GLN A 47 -20.22 55.10 -3.32
C GLN A 47 -20.01 56.60 -3.46
N PHE A 48 -20.93 57.37 -2.89
CA PHE A 48 -20.83 58.82 -2.84
C PHE A 48 -19.87 59.22 -1.72
N ALA A 49 -18.88 60.04 -2.07
CA ALA A 49 -17.88 60.55 -1.14
C ALA A 49 -17.79 62.08 -1.25
N LYS A 50 -17.31 62.67 -0.17
CA LYS A 50 -17.19 64.12 -0.03
C LYS A 50 -15.82 64.48 0.52
N LEU A 51 -15.11 65.35 -0.20
CA LEU A 51 -13.90 65.99 0.27
C LEU A 51 -14.30 67.23 1.06
N VAL A 52 -13.88 67.31 2.32
CA VAL A 52 -14.04 68.50 3.18
C VAL A 52 -12.71 69.20 3.30
N GLY A 53 -12.69 70.50 3.07
CA GLY A 53 -11.45 71.26 3.01
C GLY A 53 -11.65 72.76 2.93
N THR A 54 -10.60 73.45 2.48
CA THR A 54 -10.60 74.90 2.30
C THR A 54 -9.91 75.28 1.00
N GLY A 55 -10.40 76.36 0.39
CA GLY A 55 -9.76 77.03 -0.75
C GLY A 55 -10.24 76.55 -2.12
N PHE A 56 -11.10 75.53 -2.19
CA PHE A 56 -11.51 74.88 -3.44
C PHE A 56 -12.10 75.90 -4.44
N PRO A 57 -11.52 76.07 -5.64
CA PRO A 57 -12.08 76.97 -6.64
C PRO A 57 -13.39 76.41 -7.21
N ALA A 58 -14.16 77.27 -7.89
CA ALA A 58 -15.46 76.90 -8.45
C ALA A 58 -15.39 75.85 -9.58
N VAL A 59 -14.21 75.61 -10.18
CA VAL A 59 -14.04 74.70 -11.33
C VAL A 59 -13.11 73.55 -10.96
N VAL A 60 -13.72 72.44 -10.54
CA VAL A 60 -13.06 71.14 -10.35
C VAL A 60 -13.01 70.42 -11.69
N THR A 61 -11.82 70.06 -12.17
CA THR A 61 -11.62 69.33 -13.42
C THR A 61 -11.59 67.82 -13.22
N GLY A 62 -11.34 67.35 -11.99
CA GLY A 62 -11.46 65.94 -11.63
C GLY A 62 -11.08 65.67 -10.18
N VAL A 63 -11.50 64.51 -9.69
CA VAL A 63 -10.99 63.91 -8.45
C VAL A 63 -10.40 62.56 -8.82
N GLN A 64 -9.14 62.32 -8.47
CA GLN A 64 -8.45 61.07 -8.72
C GLN A 64 -8.28 60.30 -7.41
N VAL A 65 -8.54 58.99 -7.45
CA VAL A 65 -8.32 58.04 -6.36
C VAL A 65 -7.33 56.97 -6.84
N GLY A 66 -6.11 57.01 -6.32
CA GLY A 66 -4.98 56.27 -6.89
C GLY A 66 -4.76 56.69 -8.34
N ASN A 67 -4.93 55.75 -9.27
CA ASN A 67 -4.79 56.01 -10.71
C ASN A 67 -6.13 56.26 -11.42
N ASN A 68 -7.26 56.12 -10.72
CA ASN A 68 -8.58 56.18 -11.34
C ASN A 68 -9.25 57.52 -11.07
N PHE A 69 -9.73 58.18 -12.12
CA PHE A 69 -10.56 59.38 -11.95
C PHE A 69 -11.98 58.99 -11.57
N SER A 70 -12.57 59.78 -10.68
CA SER A 70 -13.98 59.74 -10.36
C SER A 70 -14.80 59.76 -11.64
N PRO A 71 -15.76 58.82 -11.80
CA PRO A 71 -16.63 58.81 -12.98
C PRO A 71 -17.57 60.01 -13.02
N ARG A 72 -17.77 60.70 -11.88
CA ARG A 72 -18.69 61.82 -11.78
C ARG A 72 -18.39 62.72 -10.60
N ILE A 73 -18.17 64.00 -10.89
CA ILE A 73 -18.27 65.08 -9.90
C ILE A 73 -19.74 65.50 -9.80
N ILE A 74 -20.27 65.57 -8.59
CA ILE A 74 -21.68 65.89 -8.32
C ILE A 74 -21.85 67.37 -8.06
N SER A 75 -21.04 67.91 -7.15
CA SER A 75 -21.09 69.29 -6.72
C SER A 75 -19.72 69.74 -6.23
N SER A 76 -19.47 71.05 -6.28
CA SER A 76 -18.27 71.63 -5.68
C SER A 76 -18.57 73.03 -5.14
N SER A 77 -17.89 73.39 -4.06
CA SER A 77 -17.96 74.67 -3.35
C SER A 77 -16.59 74.99 -2.76
N ALA A 78 -16.43 76.18 -2.17
CA ALA A 78 -15.18 76.62 -1.55
C ALA A 78 -14.61 75.69 -0.46
N THR A 79 -15.46 74.82 0.12
CA THR A 79 -15.09 73.95 1.25
C THR A 79 -15.42 72.48 1.04
N GLN A 80 -16.16 72.13 -0.03
CA GLN A 80 -16.68 70.78 -0.23
C GLN A 80 -16.70 70.38 -1.70
N ILE A 81 -16.28 69.15 -2.00
CA ILE A 81 -16.41 68.52 -3.33
C ILE A 81 -17.09 67.16 -3.15
N GLU A 82 -18.25 66.98 -3.78
CA GLU A 82 -18.99 65.71 -3.77
C GLU A 82 -18.76 64.98 -5.09
N PHE A 83 -18.42 63.70 -5.00
CA PHE A 83 -18.05 62.89 -6.15
C PHE A 83 -18.43 61.43 -5.94
N VAL A 84 -18.45 60.67 -7.03
CA VAL A 84 -18.61 59.22 -6.98
C VAL A 84 -17.24 58.57 -6.89
N MET A 85 -17.04 57.66 -5.95
CA MET A 85 -15.81 56.87 -5.85
C MET A 85 -15.64 56.03 -7.12
N PRO A 86 -14.49 56.10 -7.80
CA PRO A 86 -14.21 55.21 -8.91
C PRO A 86 -14.04 53.77 -8.43
N ALA A 87 -14.13 52.81 -9.35
CA ALA A 87 -13.73 51.44 -9.08
C ALA A 87 -12.20 51.38 -8.83
N GLY A 88 -11.76 50.48 -7.95
CA GLY A 88 -10.35 50.34 -7.59
C GLY A 88 -10.12 49.23 -6.58
N THR A 89 -8.85 48.93 -6.26
CA THR A 89 -8.48 47.86 -5.33
C THR A 89 -7.24 48.23 -4.53
N GLY A 90 -7.09 47.64 -3.35
CA GLY A 90 -5.90 47.77 -2.50
C GLY A 90 -5.93 48.96 -1.54
N THR A 91 -4.90 49.02 -0.69
CA THR A 91 -4.77 50.02 0.38
C THR A 91 -3.97 51.25 -0.04
N ALA A 92 -3.99 52.28 0.80
CA ALA A 92 -3.21 53.51 0.72
C ALA A 92 -3.33 54.22 -0.64
N LYS A 93 -4.55 54.32 -1.17
CA LYS A 93 -4.81 55.07 -2.40
C LYS A 93 -4.90 56.55 -2.11
N THR A 94 -4.16 57.34 -2.85
CA THR A 94 -4.16 58.80 -2.74
C THR A 94 -5.42 59.38 -3.39
N ILE A 95 -6.16 60.20 -2.65
CA ILE A 95 -7.22 61.04 -3.19
C ILE A 95 -6.64 62.44 -3.41
N GLN A 96 -6.80 62.96 -4.62
CA GLN A 96 -6.38 64.30 -5.03
C GLN A 96 -7.43 64.96 -5.92
N ALA A 97 -7.78 66.21 -5.61
CA ALA A 97 -8.64 67.04 -6.46
C ALA A 97 -7.78 67.88 -7.41
N PHE A 98 -8.24 67.99 -8.66
CA PHE A 98 -7.64 68.77 -9.73
C PHE A 98 -8.58 69.89 -10.15
N PHE A 99 -8.00 71.04 -10.46
CA PHE A 99 -8.73 72.26 -10.76
C PHE A 99 -8.26 72.87 -12.09
N SER A 100 -9.06 73.79 -12.65
CA SER A 100 -8.65 74.55 -13.84
C SER A 100 -7.35 75.33 -13.60
N GLY A 101 -6.49 75.43 -14.61
CA GLY A 101 -5.21 76.14 -14.49
C GLY A 101 -4.07 75.30 -13.89
N GLY A 102 -4.25 73.98 -13.77
CA GLY A 102 -3.18 73.05 -13.37
C GLY A 102 -2.91 72.98 -11.87
N VAL A 103 -3.82 73.53 -11.05
CA VAL A 103 -3.72 73.49 -9.58
C VAL A 103 -4.31 72.17 -9.07
N SER A 104 -3.71 71.61 -8.01
CA SER A 104 -4.22 70.42 -7.32
C SER A 104 -4.21 70.59 -5.80
N SER A 105 -4.97 69.74 -5.11
CA SER A 105 -4.96 69.66 -3.65
C SER A 105 -3.76 68.89 -3.10
N ASN A 106 -3.57 68.92 -1.77
CA ASN A 106 -2.82 67.86 -1.08
C ASN A 106 -3.47 66.48 -1.30
N GLN A 107 -2.74 65.44 -0.92
CA GLN A 107 -3.20 64.06 -1.00
C GLN A 107 -3.66 63.56 0.37
N VAL A 108 -4.73 62.78 0.37
CA VAL A 108 -5.24 62.04 1.55
C VAL A 108 -5.35 60.56 1.18
N LEU A 109 -5.22 59.65 2.14
CA LEU A 109 -5.28 58.22 1.86
C LEU A 109 -6.69 57.65 2.10
N ILE A 110 -7.06 56.68 1.27
CA ILE A 110 -8.21 55.81 1.45
C ILE A 110 -7.84 54.38 1.09
N ASP A 111 -8.49 53.41 1.74
CA ASP A 111 -8.38 52.01 1.36
C ASP A 111 -9.58 51.57 0.54
N TYR A 112 -9.37 50.66 -0.40
CA TYR A 112 -10.47 49.82 -0.88
C TYR A 112 -10.65 48.64 0.06
N GLN A 113 -11.90 48.22 0.25
CA GLN A 113 -12.23 47.01 1.00
C GLN A 113 -11.60 45.79 0.33
N GLY A 114 -11.07 44.88 1.15
CA GLY A 114 -10.53 43.62 0.67
C GLY A 114 -11.59 42.66 0.13
N PRO A 115 -11.15 41.68 -0.69
CA PRO A 115 -12.05 40.66 -1.20
C PRO A 115 -12.66 39.86 -0.06
N SER A 116 -13.94 39.51 -0.18
CA SER A 116 -14.62 38.59 0.73
C SER A 116 -15.15 37.38 -0.03
N LEU A 117 -15.09 36.20 0.57
CA LEU A 117 -15.66 34.98 0.01
C LEU A 117 -17.00 34.70 0.67
N ARG A 118 -17.99 34.35 -0.15
CA ARG A 118 -19.31 33.91 0.30
C ARG A 118 -19.52 32.43 0.04
N GLU A 119 -19.18 31.96 -1.16
CA GLU A 119 -19.43 30.57 -1.57
C GLU A 119 -18.45 30.14 -2.66
N ILE A 120 -18.07 28.86 -2.63
CA ILE A 120 -17.47 28.15 -3.76
C ILE A 120 -18.40 27.01 -4.19
N ALA A 121 -18.70 26.93 -5.48
CA ALA A 121 -19.60 25.92 -6.03
C ALA A 121 -19.06 25.35 -7.36
N PRO A 122 -19.07 24.02 -7.54
CA PRO A 122 -19.42 22.98 -6.56
C PRO A 122 -18.37 22.85 -5.43
N LEU A 123 -18.76 22.25 -4.30
CA LEU A 123 -17.84 21.93 -3.18
C LEU A 123 -16.98 20.67 -3.43
N SER A 124 -17.25 19.95 -4.52
CA SER A 124 -16.45 18.80 -4.92
C SER A 124 -16.42 18.59 -6.42
N GLY A 125 -15.36 17.93 -6.91
CA GLY A 125 -15.21 17.61 -8.32
C GLY A 125 -14.29 16.42 -8.59
N PRO A 126 -14.29 15.89 -9.82
CA PRO A 126 -13.47 14.73 -10.18
C PRO A 126 -11.98 15.06 -10.16
N THR A 127 -11.14 14.07 -9.85
CA THR A 127 -9.67 14.23 -9.82
C THR A 127 -9.05 14.58 -11.18
N ALA A 128 -9.74 14.24 -12.28
CA ALA A 128 -9.34 14.64 -13.63
C ALA A 128 -9.51 16.15 -13.90
N GLY A 129 -10.20 16.88 -13.02
CA GLY A 129 -10.53 18.29 -13.21
C GLY A 129 -11.61 18.51 -14.28
N GLY A 130 -11.64 19.71 -14.82
CA GLY A 130 -12.44 20.08 -15.98
C GLY A 130 -13.69 20.92 -15.67
N GLY A 131 -14.53 20.54 -14.70
CA GLY A 131 -15.75 21.28 -14.39
C GLY A 131 -15.50 22.76 -14.04
N THR A 132 -16.48 23.63 -14.25
CA THR A 132 -16.37 25.05 -13.86
C THR A 132 -16.54 25.20 -12.35
N ILE A 133 -15.61 25.90 -11.71
CA ILE A 133 -15.73 26.38 -10.33
C ILE A 133 -16.22 27.82 -10.38
N THR A 134 -17.30 28.10 -9.65
CA THR A 134 -17.80 29.45 -9.41
C THR A 134 -17.52 29.85 -7.98
N VAL A 135 -16.90 31.00 -7.81
CA VAL A 135 -16.61 31.62 -6.51
C VAL A 135 -17.44 32.90 -6.44
N SER A 136 -18.31 33.00 -5.43
CA SER A 136 -19.10 34.20 -5.18
C SER A 136 -18.59 34.94 -3.93
N GLY A 137 -18.72 36.26 -3.95
CA GLY A 137 -18.18 37.12 -2.92
C GLY A 137 -18.42 38.60 -3.20
N THR A 138 -17.54 39.44 -2.66
CA THR A 138 -17.54 40.89 -2.93
C THR A 138 -16.12 41.41 -3.03
N ASN A 139 -15.96 42.59 -3.63
CA ASN A 139 -14.70 43.32 -3.71
C ASN A 139 -13.58 42.54 -4.44
N PHE A 140 -13.91 41.69 -5.42
CA PHE A 140 -12.89 41.02 -6.23
C PHE A 140 -12.17 41.98 -7.18
N GLY A 141 -12.79 43.12 -7.51
CA GLY A 141 -12.24 44.09 -8.45
C GLY A 141 -12.12 43.55 -9.87
N SER A 142 -11.37 44.26 -10.70
CA SER A 142 -11.30 44.01 -12.15
C SER A 142 -10.18 43.06 -12.59
N ASN A 143 -9.25 42.72 -11.71
CA ASN A 143 -8.12 41.82 -12.03
C ASN A 143 -7.62 41.05 -10.79
N PRO A 144 -8.46 40.19 -10.19
CA PRO A 144 -8.02 39.32 -9.11
C PRO A 144 -7.01 38.27 -9.61
N SER A 145 -6.06 37.88 -8.76
CA SER A 145 -5.31 36.65 -8.93
C SER A 145 -5.87 35.55 -8.06
N VAL A 146 -5.98 34.35 -8.62
CA VAL A 146 -6.54 33.19 -7.93
C VAL A 146 -5.54 32.06 -7.94
N THR A 147 -5.30 31.47 -6.77
CA THR A 147 -4.56 30.22 -6.63
C THR A 147 -5.44 29.15 -6.02
N PHE A 148 -5.27 27.92 -6.50
CA PHE A 148 -6.01 26.74 -6.07
C PHE A 148 -5.04 25.61 -5.78
N GLY A 149 -5.01 25.12 -4.54
CA GLY A 149 -3.98 24.18 -4.07
C GLY A 149 -2.55 24.74 -4.19
N GLY A 150 -2.39 26.05 -4.05
CA GLY A 150 -1.11 26.75 -4.21
C GLY A 150 -0.69 27.05 -5.66
N ALA A 151 -1.38 26.50 -6.68
CA ALA A 151 -1.09 26.77 -8.09
C ALA A 151 -2.00 27.87 -8.64
N GLY A 152 -1.48 28.75 -9.49
CA GLY A 152 -2.29 29.75 -10.19
C GLY A 152 -3.29 29.11 -11.15
N VAL A 153 -4.52 29.63 -11.21
CA VAL A 153 -5.56 29.19 -12.15
C VAL A 153 -5.86 30.28 -13.17
N ILE A 154 -6.29 29.87 -14.37
CA ILE A 154 -6.76 30.78 -15.41
C ILE A 154 -8.22 31.11 -15.13
N VAL A 155 -8.47 32.37 -14.77
CA VAL A 155 -9.83 32.89 -14.58
C VAL A 155 -10.51 33.04 -15.94
N THR A 156 -11.67 32.41 -16.11
CA THR A 156 -12.46 32.42 -17.34
C THR A 156 -13.55 33.49 -17.33
N PHE A 157 -14.00 33.90 -16.14
CA PHE A 157 -14.94 35.00 -15.94
C PHE A 157 -14.64 35.69 -14.62
N GLN A 158 -14.74 37.02 -14.60
CA GLN A 158 -14.62 37.79 -13.38
C GLN A 158 -15.54 39.00 -13.39
N SER A 159 -16.09 39.29 -12.23
CA SER A 159 -16.76 40.52 -11.85
C SER A 159 -16.37 40.85 -10.40
N ASP A 160 -16.87 41.96 -9.87
CA ASP A 160 -16.60 42.32 -8.48
C ASP A 160 -17.15 41.30 -7.45
N SER A 161 -18.11 40.47 -7.86
CA SER A 161 -18.80 39.52 -6.97
C SER A 161 -18.72 38.06 -7.40
N VAL A 162 -18.18 37.76 -8.58
CA VAL A 162 -18.10 36.40 -9.11
C VAL A 162 -16.78 36.19 -9.83
N ILE A 163 -16.11 35.08 -9.52
CA ILE A 163 -14.97 34.56 -10.29
C ILE A 163 -15.33 33.16 -10.77
N GLN A 164 -15.01 32.83 -12.02
CA GLN A 164 -15.08 31.46 -12.52
C GLN A 164 -13.76 31.03 -13.11
N PHE A 165 -13.41 29.76 -12.93
CA PHE A 165 -12.25 29.12 -13.54
C PHE A 165 -12.54 27.64 -13.77
N GLN A 166 -11.71 26.99 -14.59
CA GLN A 166 -11.81 25.55 -14.81
C GLN A 166 -11.10 24.79 -13.69
N LEU A 167 -11.77 23.81 -13.06
CA LEU A 167 -11.18 22.96 -12.03
C LEU A 167 -9.92 22.29 -12.57
N PRO A 168 -8.72 22.55 -12.03
CA PRO A 168 -7.52 21.82 -12.45
C PRO A 168 -7.60 20.35 -12.06
N PRO A 169 -6.83 19.45 -12.70
CA PRO A 169 -6.62 18.10 -12.17
C PRO A 169 -5.98 18.17 -10.79
N GLY A 170 -6.47 17.38 -9.83
CA GLY A 170 -5.88 17.29 -8.50
C GLY A 170 -6.49 16.18 -7.64
N SER A 171 -6.05 16.11 -6.38
CA SER A 171 -6.56 15.15 -5.41
C SER A 171 -6.53 15.71 -3.99
N GLY A 172 -7.22 15.04 -3.07
CA GLY A 172 -7.25 15.41 -1.65
C GLY A 172 -8.48 16.20 -1.23
N LYS A 173 -8.54 16.47 0.08
CA LYS A 173 -9.61 17.22 0.75
C LYS A 173 -9.10 18.58 1.20
N GLY A 174 -10.02 19.53 1.30
CA GLY A 174 -9.74 20.85 1.86
C GLY A 174 -8.72 21.64 1.04
N ILE A 175 -8.93 21.70 -0.28
CA ILE A 175 -8.04 22.40 -1.20
C ILE A 175 -8.16 23.90 -0.95
N GLU A 176 -7.03 24.54 -0.67
CA GLU A 176 -7.00 26.00 -0.49
C GLU A 176 -7.37 26.70 -1.79
N LEU A 177 -8.42 27.50 -1.75
CA LEU A 177 -8.66 28.57 -2.72
C LEU A 177 -8.22 29.87 -2.08
N LYS A 178 -7.39 30.64 -2.79
CA LYS A 178 -6.99 31.99 -2.40
C LYS A 178 -7.30 32.98 -3.51
N VAL A 179 -8.02 34.04 -3.18
CA VAL A 179 -8.28 35.17 -4.07
C VAL A 179 -7.50 36.37 -3.55
N THR A 180 -6.74 37.02 -4.43
CA THR A 180 -5.94 38.20 -4.10
C THR A 180 -6.30 39.34 -5.03
N SER A 181 -6.63 40.50 -4.46
CA SER A 181 -6.98 41.71 -5.21
C SER A 181 -6.34 42.93 -4.55
N GLY A 182 -5.62 43.74 -5.32
CA GLY A 182 -4.96 44.95 -4.81
C GLY A 182 -3.95 44.71 -3.67
N GLY A 183 -3.35 43.53 -3.57
CA GLY A 183 -2.44 43.14 -2.49
C GLY A 183 -3.12 42.65 -1.21
N GLN A 184 -4.46 42.59 -1.18
CA GLN A 184 -5.24 41.99 -0.10
C GLN A 184 -5.70 40.59 -0.52
N SER A 185 -5.78 39.64 0.42
CA SER A 185 -6.14 38.25 0.12
C SER A 185 -7.21 37.71 1.07
N VAL A 186 -7.99 36.75 0.57
CA VAL A 186 -8.94 35.93 1.31
C VAL A 186 -8.78 34.47 0.90
N THR A 187 -8.95 33.54 1.84
CA THR A 187 -8.80 32.09 1.60
C THR A 187 -9.99 31.28 2.12
N THR A 188 -10.23 30.13 1.50
CA THR A 188 -11.17 29.09 1.98
C THR A 188 -10.61 27.70 1.68
N HIS A 189 -11.07 26.68 2.40
CA HIS A 189 -10.66 25.28 2.26
C HIS A 189 -11.87 24.35 2.12
N GLU A 190 -12.99 24.85 1.60
CA GLU A 190 -14.24 24.07 1.54
C GLU A 190 -14.27 23.04 0.41
N PHE A 191 -13.47 23.22 -0.65
CA PHE A 191 -13.47 22.32 -1.80
C PHE A 191 -12.70 21.02 -1.53
N SER A 192 -13.21 19.89 -2.01
CA SER A 192 -12.50 18.60 -2.00
C SER A 192 -12.66 17.84 -3.31
N TYR A 193 -11.62 17.16 -3.77
CA TYR A 193 -11.79 16.24 -4.89
C TYR A 193 -12.56 14.99 -4.44
N SER A 194 -13.38 14.42 -5.31
CA SER A 194 -14.13 13.20 -5.03
C SER A 194 -13.18 12.04 -4.68
N PRO A 195 -13.52 11.19 -3.70
CA PRO A 195 -12.71 10.02 -3.36
C PRO A 195 -12.67 9.03 -4.53
N PRO A 196 -11.59 8.23 -4.64
CA PRO A 196 -11.49 7.21 -5.66
C PRO A 196 -12.49 6.06 -5.44
N PHE A 197 -12.74 5.28 -6.48
CA PHE A 197 -13.56 4.07 -6.42
C PHE A 197 -12.82 2.93 -7.11
N VAL A 198 -12.77 1.77 -6.47
CA VAL A 198 -12.22 0.54 -7.04
C VAL A 198 -13.37 -0.37 -7.46
N SER A 199 -13.43 -0.71 -8.75
CA SER A 199 -14.47 -1.59 -9.30
C SER A 199 -14.06 -3.05 -9.33
N SER A 200 -12.79 -3.35 -9.66
CA SER A 200 -12.30 -4.73 -9.72
C SER A 200 -10.78 -4.82 -9.66
N VAL A 201 -10.30 -6.03 -9.36
CA VAL A 201 -8.88 -6.40 -9.41
C VAL A 201 -8.77 -7.66 -10.27
N ALA A 202 -7.89 -7.63 -11.26
CA ALA A 202 -7.56 -8.76 -12.14
C ALA A 202 -6.13 -9.25 -11.88
N GLY A 203 -5.88 -10.54 -12.11
CA GLY A 203 -4.57 -11.17 -11.89
C GLY A 203 -4.40 -11.94 -10.58
N ASN A 204 -5.49 -12.52 -10.04
CA ASN A 204 -5.41 -13.42 -8.88
C ASN A 204 -4.51 -14.64 -9.15
N GLY A 205 -4.00 -15.25 -8.09
CA GLY A 205 -3.20 -16.48 -8.17
C GLY A 205 -1.70 -16.24 -8.38
N GLY A 206 -1.20 -15.04 -8.09
CA GLY A 206 0.22 -14.71 -8.21
C GLY A 206 1.09 -15.41 -7.16
N SER A 207 2.39 -15.37 -7.40
CA SER A 207 3.38 -16.02 -6.51
C SER A 207 3.40 -15.38 -5.13
N THR A 208 3.50 -16.21 -4.08
CA THR A 208 3.70 -15.75 -2.70
C THR A 208 4.99 -14.95 -2.50
N SER A 209 5.98 -15.06 -3.40
CA SER A 209 7.19 -14.23 -3.40
C SER A 209 6.93 -12.77 -3.82
N GLY A 210 5.71 -12.45 -4.29
CA GLY A 210 5.40 -11.16 -4.90
C GLY A 210 5.92 -11.03 -6.34
N GLY A 211 5.86 -9.81 -6.86
CA GLY A 211 6.28 -9.48 -8.22
C GLY A 211 5.26 -9.84 -9.31
N HIS A 212 4.10 -10.39 -8.96
CA HIS A 212 3.04 -10.65 -9.93
C HIS A 212 2.33 -9.35 -10.32
N SER A 213 2.18 -9.10 -11.61
CA SER A 213 1.49 -7.92 -12.14
C SER A 213 -0.02 -8.09 -12.02
N ILE A 214 -0.66 -7.12 -11.38
CA ILE A 214 -2.13 -7.03 -11.26
C ILE A 214 -2.62 -5.73 -11.88
N THR A 215 -3.90 -5.74 -12.28
CA THR A 215 -4.59 -4.56 -12.80
C THR A 215 -5.80 -4.25 -11.93
N ILE A 216 -5.86 -3.03 -11.42
CA ILE A 216 -6.94 -2.51 -10.60
C ILE A 216 -7.73 -1.53 -11.46
N MET A 217 -9.02 -1.80 -11.65
CA MET A 217 -9.94 -0.96 -12.41
C MET A 217 -10.75 -0.09 -11.46
N GLY A 218 -11.09 1.12 -11.90
CA GLY A 218 -11.84 2.04 -11.07
C GLY A 218 -11.96 3.43 -11.66
N THR A 219 -12.12 4.42 -10.79
CA THR A 219 -12.16 5.84 -11.12
C THR A 219 -11.48 6.67 -10.04
N GLY A 220 -11.07 7.88 -10.40
CA GLY A 220 -10.52 8.84 -9.45
C GLY A 220 -9.04 8.63 -9.13
N PHE A 221 -8.35 7.74 -9.85
CA PHE A 221 -6.92 7.48 -9.66
C PHE A 221 -6.06 8.61 -10.22
N MET A 222 -4.91 8.86 -9.60
CA MET A 222 -4.02 9.96 -9.98
C MET A 222 -2.54 9.58 -9.78
N SER A 223 -1.75 9.71 -10.84
CA SER A 223 -0.30 9.48 -10.78
C SER A 223 0.36 10.42 -9.76
N GLY A 224 1.35 9.91 -9.01
CA GLY A 224 2.05 10.65 -7.96
C GLY A 224 1.29 10.82 -6.64
N ALA A 225 -0.04 10.61 -6.61
CA ALA A 225 -0.87 10.73 -5.40
C ALA A 225 -1.53 9.41 -4.97
N THR A 226 -1.43 8.36 -5.79
CA THR A 226 -2.03 7.04 -5.54
C THR A 226 -1.09 6.15 -4.72
N GLN A 227 -1.65 5.42 -3.76
CA GLN A 227 -1.00 4.36 -3.00
C GLN A 227 -1.90 3.12 -3.02
N VAL A 228 -1.31 1.93 -3.10
CA VAL A 228 -2.03 0.65 -3.12
C VAL A 228 -1.39 -0.30 -2.13
N THR A 229 -2.22 -0.99 -1.34
CA THR A 229 -1.77 -2.08 -0.46
C THR A 229 -2.61 -3.34 -0.68
N ILE A 230 -2.01 -4.50 -0.45
CA ILE A 230 -2.66 -5.81 -0.47
C ILE A 230 -2.43 -6.47 0.89
N GLY A 231 -3.50 -6.73 1.64
CA GLY A 231 -3.40 -7.25 3.01
C GLY A 231 -2.55 -6.36 3.93
N GLY A 232 -2.55 -5.05 3.68
CA GLY A 232 -1.74 -4.06 4.40
C GLY A 232 -0.30 -3.86 3.89
N ASN A 233 0.18 -4.69 2.95
CA ASN A 233 1.53 -4.55 2.40
C ASN A 233 1.53 -3.72 1.10
N PRO A 234 2.48 -2.78 0.91
CA PRO A 234 2.49 -1.88 -0.24
C PRO A 234 2.78 -2.60 -1.56
N CYS A 235 2.00 -2.28 -2.59
CA CYS A 235 2.21 -2.72 -3.97
C CYS A 235 3.23 -1.81 -4.66
N THR A 236 4.11 -2.35 -5.50
CA THR A 236 5.01 -1.53 -6.31
C THR A 236 4.26 -1.01 -7.54
N LEU A 237 3.98 0.28 -7.59
CA LEU A 237 3.17 0.87 -8.67
C LEU A 237 3.91 0.88 -10.00
N GLY A 238 3.19 0.50 -11.06
CA GLY A 238 3.55 0.69 -12.46
C GLY A 238 2.81 1.88 -13.05
N SER A 239 1.98 1.65 -14.07
CA SER A 239 1.17 2.70 -14.68
C SER A 239 -0.05 3.07 -13.82
N VAL A 240 -0.31 4.37 -13.69
CA VAL A 240 -1.51 4.91 -13.04
C VAL A 240 -2.19 5.86 -14.02
N THR A 241 -3.38 5.48 -14.49
CA THR A 241 -4.28 6.31 -15.29
C THR A 241 -5.53 6.63 -14.46
N PRO A 242 -6.40 7.57 -14.87
CA PRO A 242 -7.61 7.92 -14.11
C PRO A 242 -8.57 6.75 -13.83
N SER A 243 -8.46 5.65 -14.58
CA SER A 243 -9.35 4.48 -14.47
C SER A 243 -8.63 3.14 -14.28
N SER A 244 -7.30 3.12 -14.30
CA SER A 244 -6.50 1.89 -14.21
C SER A 244 -5.24 2.10 -13.39
N ILE A 245 -4.93 1.13 -12.53
CA ILE A 245 -3.64 1.02 -11.87
C ILE A 245 -3.06 -0.34 -12.23
N SER A 246 -1.84 -0.37 -12.76
CA SER A 246 -1.01 -1.58 -12.78
C SER A 246 -0.03 -1.52 -11.62
N CYS A 247 0.11 -2.61 -10.87
CA CYS A 247 1.12 -2.71 -9.82
C CYS A 247 1.62 -4.15 -9.64
N LEU A 248 2.82 -4.29 -9.08
CA LEU A 248 3.42 -5.58 -8.73
C LEU A 248 3.13 -5.91 -7.26
N THR A 249 2.48 -7.05 -7.06
CA THR A 249 2.13 -7.57 -5.73
C THR A 249 3.35 -7.66 -4.80
N PRO A 250 3.21 -7.33 -3.51
CA PRO A 250 4.26 -7.61 -2.53
C PRO A 250 4.37 -9.12 -2.26
N PRO A 251 5.46 -9.58 -1.61
CA PRO A 251 5.46 -10.90 -0.98
C PRO A 251 4.30 -11.03 0.01
N GLY A 252 3.61 -12.17 0.00
CA GLY A 252 2.43 -12.37 0.84
C GLY A 252 1.82 -13.76 0.70
N VAL A 253 0.82 -14.05 1.54
CA VAL A 253 0.12 -15.35 1.60
C VAL A 253 -1.37 -15.16 1.92
N GLY A 254 -2.18 -16.15 1.53
CA GLY A 254 -3.60 -16.19 1.89
C GLY A 254 -4.55 -15.84 0.74
N LEU A 255 -5.84 -15.90 1.05
CA LEU A 255 -6.95 -15.68 0.13
C LEU A 255 -7.74 -14.44 0.56
N ASN A 256 -8.38 -13.79 -0.40
CA ASN A 256 -9.30 -12.68 -0.21
C ASN A 256 -8.72 -11.51 0.61
N LEU A 257 -7.44 -11.24 0.45
CA LEU A 257 -6.76 -10.13 1.12
C LEU A 257 -7.34 -8.80 0.61
N PRO A 258 -7.62 -7.82 1.49
CA PRO A 258 -8.16 -6.54 1.07
C PRO A 258 -7.17 -5.79 0.18
N VAL A 259 -7.66 -5.28 -0.95
CA VAL A 259 -6.92 -4.36 -1.81
C VAL A 259 -7.38 -2.95 -1.49
N ALA A 260 -6.54 -2.20 -0.78
CA ALA A 260 -6.85 -0.82 -0.39
C ALA A 260 -6.09 0.16 -1.27
N VAL A 261 -6.83 1.08 -1.90
CA VAL A 261 -6.29 2.17 -2.70
C VAL A 261 -6.56 3.48 -1.99
N THR A 262 -5.57 4.37 -1.94
CA THR A 262 -5.69 5.72 -1.37
C THR A 262 -5.16 6.74 -2.36
N VAL A 263 -5.88 7.83 -2.61
CA VAL A 263 -5.45 8.91 -3.52
C VAL A 263 -5.51 10.25 -2.79
N GLY A 264 -4.37 10.93 -2.66
CA GLY A 264 -4.31 12.23 -1.97
C GLY A 264 -4.80 12.17 -0.52
N GLY A 265 -4.52 11.04 0.17
CA GLY A 265 -4.99 10.79 1.54
C GLY A 265 -6.47 10.36 1.65
N GLN A 266 -7.18 10.21 0.53
CA GLN A 266 -8.57 9.74 0.54
C GLN A 266 -8.65 8.24 0.21
N PRO A 267 -9.20 7.40 1.09
CA PRO A 267 -9.37 5.98 0.80
C PRO A 267 -10.42 5.78 -0.29
N ALA A 268 -10.18 4.79 -1.14
CA ALA A 268 -11.14 4.39 -2.16
C ALA A 268 -12.34 3.68 -1.53
N SER A 269 -13.50 3.91 -2.12
CA SER A 269 -14.68 3.09 -1.89
C SER A 269 -14.68 1.86 -2.80
N GLY A 270 -15.41 0.80 -2.40
CA GLY A 270 -15.42 -0.49 -3.07
C GLY A 270 -14.72 -1.58 -2.26
N THR A 271 -15.09 -2.83 -2.52
CA THR A 271 -14.49 -4.01 -1.88
C THR A 271 -13.87 -4.86 -2.96
N ALA A 272 -12.56 -4.76 -3.12
CA ALA A 272 -11.79 -5.64 -3.98
C ALA A 272 -10.82 -6.46 -3.15
N THR A 273 -10.62 -7.70 -3.55
CA THR A 273 -9.76 -8.63 -2.84
C THR A 273 -8.78 -9.30 -3.79
N TYR A 274 -7.65 -9.70 -3.23
CA TYR A 274 -6.60 -10.43 -3.93
C TYR A 274 -6.29 -11.75 -3.22
N SER A 275 -6.09 -12.81 -3.99
CA SER A 275 -5.70 -14.13 -3.50
C SER A 275 -4.37 -14.56 -4.13
N TYR A 276 -3.41 -14.96 -3.29
CA TYR A 276 -2.19 -15.59 -3.76
C TYR A 276 -2.46 -17.01 -4.25
N GLY A 277 -1.58 -17.53 -5.10
CA GLY A 277 -1.70 -18.87 -5.67
C GLY A 277 -1.67 -19.98 -4.61
N ALA A 278 -2.36 -21.07 -4.91
CA ALA A 278 -2.24 -22.33 -4.18
C ALA A 278 -0.81 -22.91 -4.32
N PRO A 279 -0.35 -23.74 -3.38
CA PRO A 279 0.94 -24.42 -3.47
C PRO A 279 0.97 -25.35 -4.69
N SER A 280 2.12 -25.47 -5.33
CA SER A 280 2.33 -26.45 -6.40
C SER A 280 3.71 -27.07 -6.27
N VAL A 281 3.83 -28.36 -6.60
CA VAL A 281 5.10 -29.08 -6.59
C VAL A 281 5.66 -29.12 -8.00
N SER A 282 6.97 -28.89 -8.12
CA SER A 282 7.71 -29.08 -9.37
C SER A 282 8.78 -30.15 -9.15
N GLY A 283 8.68 -31.25 -9.91
CA GLY A 283 9.59 -32.38 -9.82
C GLY A 283 9.30 -33.34 -8.66
N SER A 284 10.16 -34.36 -8.54
CA SER A 284 10.09 -35.35 -7.47
C SER A 284 10.82 -34.87 -6.22
N PRO A 285 10.34 -35.20 -5.00
CA PRO A 285 11.06 -34.93 -3.77
C PRO A 285 12.45 -35.59 -3.76
N VAL A 286 13.40 -34.95 -3.09
CA VAL A 286 14.79 -35.43 -2.98
C VAL A 286 15.19 -35.54 -1.51
N PRO A 287 15.57 -36.74 -1.03
CA PRO A 287 15.49 -38.03 -1.74
C PRO A 287 14.04 -38.49 -1.94
N SER A 288 13.79 -39.27 -2.99
CA SER A 288 12.48 -39.87 -3.28
C SER A 288 12.24 -41.18 -2.52
N LEU A 289 13.31 -41.76 -1.94
CA LEU A 289 13.28 -42.95 -1.08
C LEU A 289 13.99 -42.64 0.23
N VAL A 290 13.33 -42.94 1.35
CA VAL A 290 13.86 -42.72 2.70
C VAL A 290 13.91 -44.01 3.53
N GLY A 291 14.67 -44.00 4.62
CA GLY A 291 14.71 -45.14 5.56
C GLY A 291 13.43 -45.26 6.39
N THR A 292 13.03 -46.48 6.74
CA THR A 292 11.75 -46.73 7.46
C THR A 292 11.71 -46.22 8.89
N ALA A 293 12.87 -45.91 9.48
CA ALA A 293 12.96 -45.33 10.83
C ALA A 293 12.45 -43.87 10.90
N GLY A 294 12.34 -43.17 9.77
CA GLY A 294 12.09 -41.73 9.74
C GLY A 294 13.31 -40.89 10.12
N GLY A 295 13.13 -39.57 10.19
CA GLY A 295 14.16 -38.59 10.54
C GLY A 295 15.05 -38.15 9.38
N GLN A 296 14.92 -38.76 8.19
CA GLN A 296 15.65 -38.30 7.01
C GLN A 296 14.98 -37.06 6.41
N GLN A 297 15.77 -36.01 6.17
CA GLN A 297 15.29 -34.79 5.55
C GLN A 297 14.97 -35.00 4.06
N VAL A 298 13.76 -34.61 3.67
CA VAL A 298 13.26 -34.57 2.29
C VAL A 298 13.11 -33.11 1.87
N THR A 299 13.57 -32.79 0.67
CA THR A 299 13.40 -31.49 0.01
C THR A 299 12.40 -31.61 -1.13
N VAL A 300 11.41 -30.72 -1.16
CA VAL A 300 10.41 -30.57 -2.22
C VAL A 300 10.59 -29.20 -2.85
N THR A 301 10.71 -29.17 -4.18
CA THR A 301 10.72 -27.93 -4.96
C THR A 301 9.35 -27.63 -5.54
N GLY A 302 9.03 -26.35 -5.74
CA GLY A 302 7.70 -25.94 -6.16
C GLY A 302 7.50 -24.44 -6.14
N GLN A 303 6.25 -24.04 -5.94
CA GLN A 303 5.82 -22.64 -5.80
C GLN A 303 4.81 -22.52 -4.65
N ASN A 304 4.71 -21.32 -4.10
CA ASN A 304 3.68 -20.92 -3.13
C ASN A 304 3.64 -21.73 -1.82
N PHE A 305 4.78 -22.27 -1.35
CA PHE A 305 4.80 -22.93 -0.04
C PHE A 305 4.81 -21.93 1.12
N ALA A 306 5.63 -20.86 1.04
CA ALA A 306 5.70 -19.72 1.95
C ALA A 306 5.44 -20.08 3.42
N THR A 307 4.19 -19.95 3.88
CA THR A 307 3.74 -20.46 5.19
C THR A 307 2.96 -21.76 5.00
N VAL A 308 3.54 -22.85 5.50
CA VAL A 308 2.92 -24.19 5.48
C VAL A 308 2.24 -24.45 6.81
N ALA A 309 0.96 -24.81 6.77
CA ALA A 309 0.17 -25.17 7.94
C ALA A 309 0.46 -26.61 8.37
N GLN A 310 0.60 -27.53 7.41
CA GLN A 310 0.84 -28.93 7.69
C GLN A 310 1.53 -29.64 6.52
N VAL A 311 2.41 -30.59 6.84
CA VAL A 311 2.92 -31.61 5.91
C VAL A 311 2.62 -32.98 6.49
N LEU A 312 1.91 -33.82 5.72
CA LEU A 312 1.59 -35.20 6.08
C LEU A 312 2.25 -36.17 5.11
N VAL A 313 2.91 -37.20 5.61
CA VAL A 313 3.47 -38.30 4.82
C VAL A 313 2.73 -39.59 5.18
N GLY A 314 1.98 -40.16 4.25
CA GLY A 314 1.14 -41.33 4.52
C GLY A 314 0.11 -41.09 5.64
N GLY A 315 -0.31 -39.83 5.83
CA GLY A 315 -1.22 -39.41 6.90
C GLY A 315 -0.54 -39.07 8.24
N ILE A 316 0.77 -39.26 8.38
CA ILE A 316 1.53 -38.94 9.60
C ILE A 316 2.20 -37.57 9.45
N ALA A 317 2.10 -36.72 10.46
CA ALA A 317 2.75 -35.40 10.44
C ALA A 317 4.27 -35.52 10.34
N ALA A 318 4.84 -34.80 9.36
CA ALA A 318 6.27 -34.63 9.26
C ALA A 318 6.79 -33.67 10.36
N THR A 319 8.08 -33.75 10.64
CA THR A 319 8.75 -32.88 11.64
C THR A 319 9.77 -31.97 10.96
N ASN A 320 10.30 -30.98 11.69
CA ASN A 320 11.33 -30.05 11.19
C ASN A 320 10.97 -29.42 9.83
N VAL A 321 9.72 -29.00 9.69
CA VAL A 321 9.19 -28.38 8.47
C VAL A 321 9.77 -26.97 8.32
N ILE A 322 10.53 -26.75 7.25
CA ILE A 322 11.12 -25.46 6.88
C ILE A 322 10.61 -25.09 5.49
N ALA A 323 9.83 -24.02 5.41
CA ALA A 323 9.23 -23.54 4.17
C ALA A 323 9.84 -22.22 3.70
N ALA A 324 10.07 -22.14 2.40
CA ALA A 324 10.32 -20.91 1.64
C ALA A 324 9.29 -20.82 0.51
N HIS A 325 9.32 -19.80 -0.33
CA HIS A 325 8.33 -19.69 -1.42
C HIS A 325 8.39 -20.84 -2.44
N THR A 326 9.60 -21.35 -2.74
CA THR A 326 9.83 -22.33 -3.81
C THR A 326 10.43 -23.65 -3.34
N THR A 327 10.74 -23.77 -2.04
CA THR A 327 11.35 -24.96 -1.46
C THR A 327 10.72 -25.24 -0.11
N LEU A 328 10.43 -26.52 0.14
CA LEU A 328 9.93 -27.04 1.39
C LEU A 328 10.84 -28.18 1.82
N LYS A 329 11.34 -28.14 3.06
CA LYS A 329 12.10 -29.22 3.67
C LYS A 329 11.35 -29.75 4.88
N PHE A 330 11.41 -31.05 5.11
CA PHE A 330 10.84 -31.69 6.29
C PHE A 330 11.54 -33.01 6.56
N ASP A 331 11.49 -33.49 7.79
CA ASP A 331 11.96 -34.83 8.13
C ASP A 331 10.81 -35.82 8.01
N ALA A 332 11.01 -36.85 7.18
CA ALA A 332 10.01 -37.88 6.96
C ALA A 332 9.76 -38.66 8.26
N PRO A 333 8.51 -38.94 8.64
CA PRO A 333 8.21 -39.77 9.81
C PRO A 333 8.62 -41.23 9.59
N ALA A 334 8.56 -42.05 10.63
CA ALA A 334 8.71 -43.50 10.47
C ALA A 334 7.58 -44.07 9.60
N GLY A 335 7.90 -44.97 8.67
CA GLY A 335 6.95 -45.44 7.67
C GLY A 335 7.49 -46.61 6.83
N GLN A 336 6.73 -46.99 5.80
CA GLN A 336 7.04 -48.13 4.93
C GLN A 336 6.27 -48.03 3.60
N GLY A 337 6.69 -48.79 2.59
CA GLY A 337 6.01 -48.85 1.29
C GLY A 337 6.42 -47.75 0.31
N LEU A 338 6.12 -47.96 -0.96
CA LEU A 338 6.34 -46.99 -2.03
C LEU A 338 5.12 -46.08 -2.22
N GLY A 339 5.32 -44.89 -2.78
CA GLY A 339 4.22 -44.00 -3.20
C GLY A 339 3.40 -43.44 -2.04
N GLN A 340 3.98 -43.29 -0.85
CA GLN A 340 3.33 -42.68 0.29
C GLN A 340 3.01 -41.21 -0.01
N PRO A 341 1.73 -40.80 0.08
CA PRO A 341 1.33 -39.45 -0.29
C PRO A 341 1.96 -38.44 0.67
N VAL A 342 2.56 -37.40 0.09
CA VAL A 342 3.04 -36.21 0.79
C VAL A 342 2.04 -35.09 0.53
N VAL A 343 1.17 -34.80 1.49
CA VAL A 343 0.18 -33.74 1.42
C VAL A 343 0.76 -32.48 2.04
N ILE A 344 0.74 -31.37 1.30
CA ILE A 344 1.25 -30.07 1.72
C ILE A 344 0.06 -29.11 1.76
N GLN A 345 -0.24 -28.58 2.95
CA GLN A 345 -1.34 -27.65 3.16
C GLN A 345 -0.82 -26.27 3.56
N THR A 346 -1.29 -25.23 2.87
CA THR A 346 -1.00 -23.82 3.15
C THR A 346 -2.30 -23.05 3.36
N ALA A 347 -2.20 -21.77 3.73
CA ALA A 347 -3.37 -20.89 3.86
C ALA A 347 -4.11 -20.64 2.53
N SER A 348 -3.48 -20.88 1.38
CA SER A 348 -4.07 -20.67 0.04
C SER A 348 -4.55 -21.97 -0.64
N GLY A 349 -4.38 -23.13 0.00
CA GLY A 349 -4.87 -24.40 -0.54
C GLY A 349 -4.00 -25.59 -0.15
N SER A 350 -4.03 -26.63 -0.98
CA SER A 350 -3.22 -27.84 -0.76
C SER A 350 -2.71 -28.41 -2.06
N THR A 351 -1.59 -29.12 -1.98
CA THR A 351 -1.01 -29.87 -3.09
C THR A 351 -0.47 -31.20 -2.57
N GLN A 352 -0.18 -32.13 -3.46
CA GLN A 352 0.35 -33.43 -3.08
C GLN A 352 1.45 -33.91 -4.03
N THR A 353 2.37 -34.68 -3.47
CA THR A 353 3.38 -35.47 -4.19
C THR A 353 3.53 -36.80 -3.47
N SER A 354 4.59 -37.58 -3.72
CA SER A 354 4.84 -38.81 -2.99
C SER A 354 6.32 -39.09 -2.77
N ILE A 355 6.62 -39.83 -1.71
CA ILE A 355 7.92 -40.47 -1.48
C ILE A 355 7.71 -41.96 -1.26
N GLY A 356 8.76 -42.77 -1.35
CA GLY A 356 8.74 -44.15 -0.90
C GLY A 356 9.68 -44.38 0.26
N TYR A 357 9.55 -45.55 0.87
CA TYR A 357 10.51 -46.07 1.82
C TYR A 357 11.32 -47.19 1.19
N LEU A 358 12.58 -47.30 1.60
CA LEU A 358 13.49 -48.34 1.13
C LEU A 358 12.94 -49.73 1.49
N ALA A 359 13.17 -50.69 0.60
CA ALA A 359 12.81 -52.08 0.86
C ALA A 359 13.64 -52.65 2.03
N PRO A 360 13.09 -53.61 2.80
CA PRO A 360 13.83 -54.32 3.82
C PRO A 360 15.12 -54.95 3.26
N LEU A 361 16.19 -54.96 4.05
CA LEU A 361 17.46 -55.59 3.71
C LEU A 361 17.92 -56.44 4.89
N ILE A 362 18.09 -57.74 4.69
CA ILE A 362 18.73 -58.62 5.65
C ILE A 362 20.24 -58.50 5.49
N VAL A 363 20.92 -57.98 6.50
CA VAL A 363 22.38 -57.88 6.53
C VAL A 363 22.96 -59.17 7.09
N THR A 364 22.55 -59.57 8.30
CA THR A 364 22.95 -60.83 8.95
C THR A 364 21.76 -61.56 9.55
N ALA A 365 21.80 -62.89 9.43
CA ALA A 365 20.88 -63.82 10.09
C ALA A 365 21.65 -65.14 10.31
N PRO A 366 21.33 -65.91 11.37
CA PRO A 366 21.74 -67.31 11.46
C PRO A 366 21.36 -68.06 10.18
N ASN A 367 22.21 -68.99 9.76
CA ASN A 367 21.98 -69.87 8.61
C ASN A 367 21.37 -71.22 9.03
N HIS A 368 21.20 -71.46 10.32
CA HIS A 368 20.51 -72.62 10.85
C HIS A 368 19.99 -72.35 12.27
N ALA A 369 18.90 -73.03 12.65
CA ALA A 369 18.46 -73.17 14.04
C ALA A 369 17.35 -74.22 14.18
N ILE A 370 17.10 -74.62 15.42
CA ILE A 370 16.02 -75.53 15.81
C ILE A 370 14.64 -74.83 15.68
N PRO A 371 13.60 -75.47 15.12
CA PRO A 371 12.22 -74.97 15.13
C PRO A 371 11.72 -74.61 16.54
N GLY A 372 11.04 -73.48 16.67
CA GLY A 372 10.55 -72.95 17.95
C GLY A 372 11.57 -72.10 18.73
N SER A 373 12.85 -72.13 18.35
CA SER A 373 13.85 -71.21 18.92
C SER A 373 13.64 -69.76 18.45
N ILE A 374 14.20 -68.80 19.19
CA ILE A 374 14.20 -67.38 18.80
C ILE A 374 15.54 -67.06 18.15
N ILE A 375 15.51 -66.53 16.93
CA ILE A 375 16.70 -66.04 16.23
C ILE A 375 16.67 -64.51 16.10
N GLN A 376 17.86 -63.90 16.05
CA GLN A 376 18.05 -62.49 15.73
C GLN A 376 18.36 -62.33 14.24
N ILE A 377 17.67 -61.39 13.59
CA ILE A 377 17.94 -60.95 12.22
C ILE A 377 18.30 -59.47 12.29
N ASP A 378 19.53 -59.11 11.90
CA ASP A 378 19.94 -57.72 11.76
C ASP A 378 19.90 -57.28 10.29
N GLY A 379 19.52 -56.04 10.09
CA GLY A 379 19.33 -55.50 8.76
C GLY A 379 19.02 -54.02 8.75
N GLN A 380 18.34 -53.61 7.69
CA GLN A 380 17.90 -52.25 7.48
C GLN A 380 16.48 -52.26 6.95
N ASN A 381 15.77 -51.15 7.19
CA ASN A 381 14.48 -50.86 6.59
C ASN A 381 13.36 -51.88 6.86
N PHE A 382 13.36 -52.55 8.02
CA PHE A 382 12.34 -53.58 8.31
C PHE A 382 10.90 -53.04 8.44
N GLY A 383 10.71 -51.73 8.51
CA GLY A 383 9.38 -51.13 8.49
C GLY A 383 8.65 -51.26 9.83
N GLN A 384 7.40 -50.83 9.84
CA GLN A 384 6.57 -50.80 11.04
C GLN A 384 5.82 -52.12 11.24
N THR A 385 5.52 -52.84 10.15
CA THR A 385 4.82 -54.13 10.17
C THR A 385 5.52 -55.18 9.30
N PRO A 386 6.75 -55.61 9.67
CA PRO A 386 7.44 -56.67 8.96
C PRO A 386 6.74 -58.01 9.14
N ALA A 387 6.67 -58.79 8.08
CA ALA A 387 6.43 -60.22 8.10
C ALA A 387 7.72 -60.95 7.74
N VAL A 388 8.12 -61.94 8.54
CA VAL A 388 9.29 -62.77 8.24
C VAL A 388 8.81 -64.12 7.73
N LEU A 389 9.34 -64.56 6.60
CA LEU A 389 8.94 -65.77 5.91
C LEU A 389 10.14 -66.70 5.78
N PHE A 390 9.95 -67.99 6.05
CA PHE A 390 10.89 -69.07 5.80
C PHE A 390 10.33 -69.94 4.67
N GLY A 391 10.79 -69.73 3.43
CA GLY A 391 10.29 -70.49 2.28
C GLY A 391 8.77 -70.32 2.06
N GLY A 392 8.22 -69.18 2.50
CA GLY A 392 6.78 -68.89 2.48
C GLY A 392 6.03 -69.15 3.79
N LEU A 393 6.64 -69.87 4.75
CA LEU A 393 6.05 -70.08 6.09
C LEU A 393 6.25 -68.82 6.96
N ALA A 394 5.15 -68.28 7.48
CA ALA A 394 5.19 -67.11 8.35
C ALA A 394 5.79 -67.44 9.73
N ALA A 395 6.81 -66.69 10.12
CA ALA A 395 7.39 -66.71 11.45
C ALA A 395 6.67 -65.74 12.40
N SER A 396 6.66 -66.05 13.70
CA SER A 396 6.15 -65.13 14.71
C SER A 396 7.21 -64.09 15.07
N VAL A 397 6.89 -62.80 14.97
CA VAL A 397 7.79 -61.70 15.32
C VAL A 397 7.66 -61.37 16.80
N VAL A 398 8.72 -61.63 17.57
CA VAL A 398 8.81 -61.41 19.03
C VAL A 398 9.08 -59.94 19.34
N SER A 399 10.02 -59.33 18.62
CA SER A 399 10.31 -57.90 18.77
C SER A 399 10.85 -57.34 17.45
N LYS A 400 10.67 -56.03 17.25
CA LYS A 400 11.01 -55.37 15.99
C LYS A 400 11.56 -53.96 16.20
N SER A 401 12.51 -53.60 15.36
CA SER A 401 12.95 -52.25 15.06
C SER A 401 13.18 -52.12 13.55
N SER A 402 13.56 -50.94 13.08
CA SER A 402 13.93 -50.72 11.68
C SER A 402 15.20 -51.49 11.26
N THR A 403 15.99 -51.99 12.21
CA THR A 403 17.29 -52.64 11.97
C THR A 403 17.45 -54.01 12.62
N ARG A 404 16.53 -54.44 13.47
CA ARG A 404 16.61 -55.73 14.16
C ARG A 404 15.24 -56.37 14.33
N LEU A 405 15.17 -57.68 14.09
CA LEU A 405 14.01 -58.52 14.38
C LEU A 405 14.43 -59.67 15.28
N HIS A 406 13.60 -60.00 16.26
CA HIS A 406 13.65 -61.30 16.93
C HIS A 406 12.42 -62.09 16.49
N VAL A 407 12.62 -63.30 15.96
CA VAL A 407 11.54 -64.13 15.43
C VAL A 407 11.64 -65.56 15.94
N VAL A 408 10.48 -66.20 16.10
CA VAL A 408 10.39 -67.63 16.39
C VAL A 408 10.49 -68.41 15.07
N VAL A 409 11.42 -69.36 15.00
CA VAL A 409 11.59 -70.23 13.83
C VAL A 409 10.35 -71.11 13.68
N PRO A 410 9.64 -71.07 12.52
CA PRO A 410 8.42 -71.85 12.32
C PRO A 410 8.72 -73.34 12.15
N ASN A 411 7.71 -74.18 12.32
CA ASN A 411 7.83 -75.60 11.98
C ASN A 411 7.98 -75.76 10.45
N PRO A 412 9.05 -76.41 9.97
CA PRO A 412 9.36 -76.48 8.55
C PRO A 412 8.47 -77.46 7.78
N THR A 413 8.32 -77.22 6.48
CA THR A 413 7.80 -78.20 5.52
C THR A 413 8.90 -78.83 4.64
N SER A 414 10.15 -78.39 4.81
CA SER A 414 11.35 -78.84 4.09
C SER A 414 12.60 -78.64 4.95
N ALA A 415 13.67 -79.41 4.69
CA ALA A 415 14.92 -79.34 5.46
C ALA A 415 15.62 -77.96 5.38
N SER A 416 15.44 -77.25 4.27
CA SER A 416 16.00 -75.91 4.06
C SER A 416 14.93 -74.97 3.49
N ALA A 417 15.10 -73.68 3.74
CA ALA A 417 14.27 -72.61 3.21
C ALA A 417 15.06 -71.31 3.04
N SER A 418 14.45 -70.31 2.41
CA SER A 418 14.98 -68.95 2.39
C SER A 418 14.28 -68.07 3.41
N ILE A 419 15.06 -67.34 4.22
CA ILE A 419 14.56 -66.24 5.04
C ILE A 419 14.36 -65.03 4.14
N THR A 420 13.16 -64.47 4.19
CA THR A 420 12.83 -63.17 3.58
C THR A 420 12.04 -62.33 4.58
N VAL A 421 12.20 -61.01 4.49
CA VAL A 421 11.38 -60.05 5.22
C VAL A 421 10.51 -59.31 4.21
N PHE A 422 9.23 -59.23 4.48
CA PHE A 422 8.24 -58.54 3.68
C PHE A 422 7.65 -57.38 4.47
N ALA A 423 7.72 -56.16 3.94
CA ALA A 423 7.10 -54.99 4.54
C ALA A 423 6.44 -54.15 3.44
N ALA A 424 5.13 -53.87 3.59
CA ALA A 424 4.35 -53.02 2.68
C ALA A 424 4.58 -53.31 1.18
N ASN A 425 4.44 -54.58 0.79
CA ASN A 425 4.62 -55.06 -0.59
C ASN A 425 6.06 -54.98 -1.12
N GLN A 426 7.05 -54.81 -0.25
CA GLN A 426 8.48 -54.86 -0.59
C GLN A 426 9.12 -56.07 0.08
N LEU A 427 9.76 -56.94 -0.73
CA LEU A 427 10.55 -58.08 -0.26
C LEU A 427 12.01 -57.69 -0.04
N SER A 428 12.63 -58.30 0.95
CA SER A 428 14.08 -58.26 1.14
C SER A 428 14.82 -59.17 0.16
N ASN A 429 16.15 -59.11 0.22
CA ASN A 429 17.00 -60.21 -0.22
C ASN A 429 16.66 -61.51 0.53
N ALA A 430 16.91 -62.64 -0.13
CA ALA A 430 16.79 -63.97 0.46
C ALA A 430 18.11 -64.41 1.10
N ARG A 431 18.04 -65.10 2.24
CA ARG A 431 19.17 -65.78 2.91
C ARG A 431 18.82 -67.25 3.09
N LEU A 432 19.73 -68.16 2.75
CA LEU A 432 19.52 -69.59 2.97
C LEU A 432 19.49 -69.89 4.48
N PHE A 433 18.62 -70.83 4.88
CA PHE A 433 18.47 -71.28 6.24
C PHE A 433 18.12 -72.76 6.29
N ASP A 434 18.83 -73.50 7.12
CA ASP A 434 18.64 -74.92 7.36
C ASP A 434 17.93 -75.14 8.71
N PHE A 435 16.96 -76.04 8.75
CA PHE A 435 16.25 -76.36 9.98
C PHE A 435 16.95 -77.51 10.67
N ASP A 436 17.53 -77.24 11.84
CA ASP A 436 18.16 -78.28 12.64
C ASP A 436 17.09 -79.24 13.17
N CYS A 437 17.33 -80.54 13.03
CA CYS A 437 16.45 -81.57 13.56
C CYS A 437 16.80 -81.83 15.03
N ILE A 438 15.84 -81.73 15.96
CA ILE A 438 16.08 -82.04 17.39
C ILE A 438 16.52 -83.49 17.60
N ALA A 439 16.09 -84.38 16.69
CA ALA A 439 16.41 -85.80 16.75
C ALA A 439 17.76 -86.17 16.12
N ASP A 440 18.43 -85.22 15.46
CA ASP A 440 19.80 -85.37 14.97
C ASP A 440 20.75 -84.96 16.12
N LEU A 441 21.15 -85.96 16.91
CA LEU A 441 21.94 -85.78 18.11
C LEU A 441 23.44 -85.71 17.83
N ASP A 442 23.90 -86.20 16.67
CA ASP A 442 25.30 -86.15 16.26
C ASP A 442 25.64 -84.96 15.33
N GLY A 443 24.62 -84.26 14.82
CA GLY A 443 24.73 -83.06 14.00
C GLY A 443 25.07 -83.34 12.54
N ASN A 444 24.83 -84.56 12.04
CA ASN A 444 25.16 -84.98 10.69
C ASN A 444 24.06 -84.69 9.64
N LEU A 445 22.95 -84.07 10.06
CA LEU A 445 21.75 -83.72 9.28
C LEU A 445 20.91 -84.92 8.84
N LEU A 446 21.14 -86.10 9.42
CA LEU A 446 20.32 -87.29 9.29
C LEU A 446 19.76 -87.64 10.66
N VAL A 447 18.62 -88.35 10.67
CA VAL A 447 18.13 -89.01 11.87
C VAL A 447 18.28 -90.49 11.61
N ASP A 448 19.29 -91.10 12.20
CA ASP A 448 19.67 -92.48 11.95
C ASP A 448 19.99 -93.26 13.25
N ASP A 449 20.53 -94.47 13.08
CA ASP A 449 20.84 -95.35 14.21
C ASP A 449 21.92 -94.76 15.12
N ALA A 450 22.81 -93.88 14.63
CA ALA A 450 23.84 -93.23 15.44
C ALA A 450 23.21 -92.23 16.43
N ASP A 451 22.20 -91.49 16.00
CA ASP A 451 21.42 -90.61 16.88
C ASP A 451 20.69 -91.40 17.96
N PHE A 452 20.12 -92.56 17.60
CA PHE A 452 19.46 -93.41 18.57
C PHE A 452 20.45 -93.95 19.62
N VAL A 453 21.68 -94.28 19.23
CA VAL A 453 22.74 -94.70 20.16
C VAL A 453 23.11 -93.56 21.11
N LEU A 454 23.22 -92.32 20.62
CA LEU A 454 23.47 -91.16 21.47
C LEU A 454 22.34 -90.92 22.46
N PHE A 455 21.08 -91.02 22.01
CA PHE A 455 19.91 -90.91 22.87
C PHE A 455 19.91 -91.99 23.97
N ALA A 456 20.09 -93.26 23.59
CA ALA A 456 20.09 -94.39 24.51
C ALA A 456 21.22 -94.29 25.55
N THR A 457 22.43 -93.90 25.11
CA THR A 457 23.58 -93.71 25.99
C THR A 457 23.33 -92.59 27.01
N ALA A 458 22.71 -91.49 26.59
CA ALA A 458 22.34 -90.40 27.48
C ALA A 458 21.20 -90.80 28.45
N TYR A 459 20.25 -91.61 27.99
CA TYR A 459 19.14 -92.12 28.81
C TYR A 459 19.64 -93.02 29.96
N ASP A 460 20.59 -93.91 29.69
CA ASP A 460 21.19 -94.79 30.71
C ASP A 460 21.90 -93.99 31.82
N GLN A 461 22.37 -92.76 31.53
CA GLN A 461 22.97 -91.86 32.53
C GLN A 461 21.93 -91.13 33.41
N LEU A 462 20.66 -91.10 33.01
CA LEU A 462 19.55 -90.45 33.75
C LEU A 462 18.85 -91.41 34.74
N VAL A 463 19.25 -92.67 34.78
CA VAL A 463 18.73 -93.64 35.75
C VAL A 463 19.37 -93.37 37.12
N CYS A 464 18.66 -92.63 37.98
CA CYS A 464 19.01 -92.53 39.41
C CYS A 464 18.80 -93.90 40.07
N TYR A 465 19.87 -94.45 40.65
CA TYR A 465 19.82 -95.67 41.48
C TYR A 465 19.10 -95.46 42.81
#